data_AF-A0A520HNU3-F1
#
_entry.id   AF-A0A520HNU3-F1
#
_cell.length_a   1.000
_cell.length_b   1.000
_cell.length_c   1.000
_cell.angle_alpha   90.00
_cell.angle_beta   90.00
_cell.angle_gamma   90.00
#
_symmetry.space_group_name_H-M   'P 1'
#
loop_
_entity.id
_entity.type
_entity.pdbx_description
1 polymer ?
#
loop_
_entity_poly.entity_id
_entity_poly.type
_entity_poly.pdbx_seq_one_letter_code
_entity_poly.pdbx_strand_id
1 'polypeptide(L)' 'VELIAIGIGHDVTRYYSRAVTIMDAEQLGGTIIEQLAALFDTD' A
#
# COMPACT_ATOMS: atom_id res chain seq x y z
N VAL A 1 -14.30 -2.17 6.40
CA VAL A 1 -13.47 -2.31 5.18
C VAL A 1 -12.16 -1.63 5.47
N GLU A 2 -11.05 -2.35 5.36
CA GLU A 2 -9.73 -1.75 5.48
C GLU A 2 -9.30 -1.24 4.10
N LEU A 3 -9.07 0.07 4.01
CA LEU A 3 -8.66 0.73 2.77
C LEU A 3 -7.23 1.26 2.93
N ILE A 4 -6.40 0.97 1.94
CA ILE A 4 -5.02 1.46 1.82
C ILE A 4 -4.87 2.19 0.49
N ALA A 5 -4.22 3.36 0.53
CA ALA A 5 -3.87 4.09 -0.68
C ALA A 5 -2.46 3.70 -1.15
N ILE A 6 -2.31 3.42 -2.44
CA ILE A 6 -1.00 3.18 -3.06
C ILE A 6 -0.72 4.33 -4.03
N GLY A 7 0.24 5.19 -3.68
CA GLY A 7 0.72 6.25 -4.55
C GLY A 7 1.91 5.77 -5.38
N ILE A 8 1.85 5.95 -6.71
CA ILE A 8 2.98 5.62 -7.60
C ILE A 8 3.66 6.92 -8.01
N GLY A 9 4.94 7.09 -7.63
CA GLY A 9 5.75 8.25 -7.96
C GLY A 9 5.31 9.57 -7.29
N HIS A 10 4.37 9.52 -6.34
CA HIS A 10 3.91 10.69 -5.58
C HIS A 10 3.45 10.31 -4.18
N ASP A 11 3.69 11.22 -3.23
CA ASP A 11 3.29 11.04 -1.84
C ASP A 11 1.80 11.33 -1.64
N VAL A 12 1.06 10.32 -1.18
CA VAL A 12 -0.38 10.36 -0.90
C VAL A 12 -0.69 10.35 0.61
N THR A 13 0.31 10.27 1.47
CA THR A 13 0.14 10.19 2.94
C THR A 13 -0.55 11.43 3.52
N ARG A 14 -0.47 12.56 2.81
CA ARG A 14 -1.18 13.80 3.15
C ARG A 14 -2.70 13.65 3.17
N TYR A 15 -3.26 12.76 2.35
CA TYR A 15 -4.71 12.60 2.18
C TYR A 15 -5.23 11.28 2.76
N TYR A 16 -4.35 10.30 2.93
CA TYR A 16 -4.72 8.96 3.39
C TYR A 16 -3.83 8.55 4.56
N SER A 17 -4.46 8.33 5.72
CA SER A 17 -3.76 7.92 6.94
C SER A 17 -3.08 6.55 6.82
N ARG A 18 -3.58 5.68 5.92
CA ARG A 18 -2.99 4.39 5.59
C ARG A 18 -2.58 4.43 4.12
N ALA A 19 -1.31 4.69 3.88
CA ALA A 19 -0.80 4.81 2.53
C ALA A 19 0.62 4.29 2.39
N VAL A 20 0.92 3.75 1.21
CA VAL A 20 2.25 3.33 0.79
C VAL A 20 2.57 4.02 -0.52
N THR A 21 3.81 4.48 -0.66
CA THR A 21 4.31 5.10 -1.88
C THR A 21 5.35 4.19 -2.53
N ILE A 22 5.14 3.85 -3.79
CA ILE A 22 6.09 3.07 -4.61
C ILE A 22 6.63 3.94 -5.74
N MET A 23 7.83 3.64 -6.23
CA MET A 23 8.47 4.48 -7.26
C MET A 23 8.01 4.13 -8.67
N ASP A 24 7.70 2.85 -8.93
CA ASP A 24 7.31 2.33 -10.23
C ASP A 24 6.13 1.35 -10.10
N ALA A 25 5.49 1.03 -11.22
CA ALA A 25 4.35 0.11 -11.25
C ALA A 25 4.76 -1.36 -11.15
N GLU A 26 6.03 -1.72 -11.39
CA GLU A 26 6.51 -3.09 -11.26
C GLU A 26 6.49 -3.54 -9.79
N GLN A 27 6.74 -2.61 -8.87
CA GLN A 27 6.64 -2.84 -7.42
C GLN A 27 5.20 -3.09 -6.92
N LEU A 28 4.18 -2.69 -7.68
CA LEU A 28 2.78 -2.73 -7.25
C LEU A 28 2.34 -4.15 -6.84
N GLY A 29 2.73 -5.17 -7.62
CA GLY A 29 2.34 -6.54 -7.35
C GLY A 29 2.88 -7.05 -6.00
N GLY A 30 4.16 -6.77 -5.73
CA GLY A 30 4.79 -7.12 -4.45
C GLY A 30 4.12 -6.39 -3.28
N THR A 31 3.90 -5.08 -3.42
CA THR A 31 3.23 -4.28 -2.40
C THR A 31 1.80 -4.77 -2.14
N ILE A 32 1.01 -5.12 -3.15
CA ILE A 32 -0.33 -5.67 -2.95
C ILE A 32 -0.28 -6.97 -2.15
N ILE A 33 0.66 -7.88 -2.47
CA ILE A 33 0.79 -9.15 -1.75
C ILE A 33 1.20 -8.92 -0.30
N GLU A 34 2.15 -8.03 -0.04
CA GLU A 34 2.57 -7.69 1.33
C GLU A 34 1.42 -7.08 2.14
N GLN A 35 0.69 -6.12 1.57
CA GLN A 35 -0.45 -5.50 2.25
C GLN A 35 -1.58 -6.50 2.47
N LEU A 36 -1.82 -7.41 1.52
CA LEU A 36 -2.79 -8.48 1.69
C LEU A 36 -2.36 -9.45 2.79
N ALA A 37 -1.10 -9.88 2.81
CA ALA A 37 -0.55 -10.76 3.84
C ALA A 37 -0.70 -10.13 5.23
N ALA A 38 -0.42 -8.84 5.37
CA ALA A 38 -0.57 -8.10 6.63
C ALA A 38 -2.03 -8.04 7.15
N LEU A 39 -3.05 -8.21 6.31
CA LEU A 39 -4.44 -8.33 6.76
C LEU A 39 -4.75 -9.67 7.42
N PHE A 40 -3.97 -10.70 7.10
CA PHE A 40 -4.13 -12.07 7.60
C PHE A 40 -3.09 -12.46 8.64
N ASP A 41 -2.01 -11.68 8.76
CA ASP A 41 -1.03 -11.83 9.82
C ASP A 41 -1.69 -11.41 11.14
N THR A 42 -2.22 -12.42 11.84
CA THR A 42 -3.01 -12.29 13.05
C THR A 42 -2.13 -12.78 14.20
N ASP A 43 -1.74 -11.88 15.09
CA ASP A 43 -1.61 -12.25 16.51
C ASP A 43 -3.00 -12.51 17.09
#